data_AF-A0A7W2G267-F1
#
_entry.id   AF-A0A7W2G267-F1
#
_cell.length_a   1.000
_cell.length_b   1.000
_cell.length_c   1.000
_cell.angle_alpha   90.00
_cell.angle_beta   90.00
_cell.angle_gamma   90.00
#
_symmetry.space_group_name_H-M   'P 1'
#
loop_
_entity.id
_entity.type
_entity.pdbx_description
1 polymer ?
#
loop_
_entity_poly.entity_id
_entity_poly.type
_entity_poly.pdbx_seq_one_letter_code
_entity_poly.pdbx_strand_id
1 'polypeptide(L)'
;MSDNEDKIVSFDKLKNKAREKDVEKIEDYIYGLCYDMAQGQLTMADFSKNLQEYMEKNNISQEKMFNIQKELMKRYGIDMDDIEKQMKSMGFDMPLMKQNTDYETMRKTLSFQEKYKDKINSVLVTKYSINNVDIYINDDKILLKSSGKIDIKDLDLNEFLCSYKNVMENKKLKIYISENVRTFEY
;
A
#
# COMPACT_ATOMS: atom_id res chain seq x y z
N MET A 1 -31.70 15.69 -14.69
CA MET A 1 -31.93 14.36 -14.11
C MET A 1 -31.17 14.33 -12.78
N SER A 2 -31.87 14.69 -11.70
CA SER A 2 -31.37 14.61 -10.33
C SER A 2 -31.87 13.32 -9.67
N ASP A 3 -31.16 12.92 -8.61
CA ASP A 3 -31.66 12.09 -7.50
C ASP A 3 -31.80 10.57 -7.68
N ASN A 4 -30.70 9.86 -7.97
CA ASN A 4 -30.66 8.42 -7.63
C ASN A 4 -29.28 7.84 -7.24
N GLU A 5 -28.19 8.61 -7.23
CA GLU A 5 -26.87 8.07 -6.79
C GLU A 5 -26.70 8.02 -5.25
N ASP A 6 -27.54 8.73 -4.48
CA ASP A 6 -27.47 8.79 -3.02
C ASP A 6 -28.11 7.61 -2.26
N LYS A 7 -28.60 6.58 -2.97
CA LYS A 7 -29.29 5.43 -2.35
C LYS A 7 -28.46 4.15 -2.23
N ILE A 8 -27.16 4.18 -2.55
CA ILE A 8 -26.29 3.04 -2.24
C ILE A 8 -25.75 3.21 -0.81
N VAL A 9 -26.51 2.71 0.16
CA VAL A 9 -26.03 2.55 1.54
C VAL A 9 -25.03 1.39 1.54
N SER A 10 -23.75 1.71 1.42
CA SER A 10 -22.67 0.73 1.64
C SER A 10 -22.64 0.38 3.13
N PHE A 11 -23.04 -0.85 3.48
CA PHE A 11 -22.96 -1.37 4.84
C PHE A 11 -21.54 -1.32 5.41
N ASP A 12 -20.51 -1.38 4.54
CA ASP A 12 -19.10 -1.21 4.93
C ASP A 12 -18.82 0.20 5.48
N LYS A 13 -19.43 1.25 4.91
CA LYS A 13 -19.31 2.62 5.42
C LYS A 13 -19.86 2.77 6.85
N LEU A 14 -20.94 2.07 7.17
CA LEU A 14 -21.54 2.10 8.51
C LEU A 14 -20.72 1.32 9.53
N LYS A 15 -20.15 0.17 9.12
CA LYS A 15 -19.32 -0.69 9.99
C LYS A 15 -17.97 -0.04 10.33
N ASN A 16 -17.38 0.71 9.39
CA ASN A 16 -16.05 1.31 9.55
C ASN A 16 -16.06 2.70 10.20
N LYS A 17 -17.24 3.26 10.53
CA LYS A 17 -17.33 4.51 11.28
C LYS A 17 -16.84 4.30 12.72
N ALA A 18 -15.92 5.17 13.18
CA ALA A 18 -15.48 5.18 14.57
C ALA A 18 -16.65 5.61 15.46
N ARG A 19 -17.14 4.70 16.30
CA ARG A 19 -18.11 5.02 17.35
C ARG A 19 -17.31 5.46 18.58
N GLU A 20 -17.82 6.42 19.33
CA GLU A 20 -17.15 6.99 20.52
C GLU A 20 -16.68 5.90 21.51
N LYS A 21 -17.55 4.91 21.79
CA LYS A 21 -17.19 3.75 22.63
C LYS A 21 -16.06 2.88 22.06
N ASP A 22 -15.93 2.80 20.74
CA ASP A 22 -14.82 2.07 20.11
C ASP A 22 -13.52 2.88 20.20
N VAL A 23 -13.60 4.23 20.16
CA VAL A 23 -12.48 5.15 20.34
C VAL A 23 -11.93 5.04 21.77
N GLU A 24 -12.80 5.17 22.79
CA GLU A 24 -12.42 5.07 24.21
C GLU A 24 -11.73 3.75 24.55
N LYS A 25 -12.27 2.62 24.05
CA LYS A 25 -11.67 1.31 24.31
C LYS A 25 -10.29 1.13 23.68
N ILE A 26 -10.08 1.67 22.48
CA ILE A 26 -8.76 1.63 21.85
C ILE A 26 -7.81 2.58 22.56
N GLU A 27 -8.29 3.76 22.94
CA GLU A 27 -7.53 4.76 23.68
C GLU A 27 -6.98 4.17 24.98
N ASP A 28 -7.84 3.58 25.80
CA ASP A 28 -7.46 2.92 27.05
C ASP A 28 -6.44 1.79 26.82
N TYR A 29 -6.64 0.99 25.77
CA TYR A 29 -5.73 -0.10 25.43
C TYR A 29 -4.34 0.40 24.98
N ILE A 30 -4.30 1.41 24.11
CA ILE A 30 -3.05 2.05 23.67
C ILE A 30 -2.34 2.69 24.87
N TYR A 31 -3.08 3.33 25.78
CA TYR A 31 -2.51 3.90 26.99
C TYR A 31 -1.84 2.84 27.87
N GLY A 32 -2.49 1.68 28.05
CA GLY A 32 -1.89 0.55 28.76
C GLY A 32 -0.58 0.08 28.10
N LEU A 33 -0.60 -0.12 26.78
CA LEU A 33 0.61 -0.53 26.04
C LEU A 33 1.74 0.51 26.13
N CYS A 34 1.42 1.80 26.05
CA CYS A 34 2.39 2.89 26.23
C CYS A 34 2.98 2.92 27.63
N TYR A 35 2.16 2.66 28.67
CA TYR A 35 2.62 2.57 30.04
C TYR A 35 3.60 1.40 30.22
N ASP A 36 3.22 0.20 29.76
CA ASP A 36 4.05 -1.00 29.87
C ASP A 36 5.38 -0.83 29.10
N MET A 37 5.34 -0.19 27.93
CA MET A 37 6.54 0.16 27.17
C MET A 37 7.43 1.16 27.92
N ALA A 38 6.84 2.20 28.54
CA ALA A 38 7.59 3.18 29.34
C ALA A 38 8.25 2.54 30.59
N GLN A 39 7.65 1.48 31.13
CA GLN A 39 8.22 0.67 32.21
C GLN A 39 9.25 -0.37 31.72
N GLY A 40 9.49 -0.45 30.41
CA GLY A 40 10.40 -1.41 29.79
C GLY A 40 9.89 -2.86 29.77
N GLN A 41 8.58 -3.05 30.03
CA GLN A 41 7.94 -4.37 30.06
C GLN A 41 7.55 -4.87 28.67
N LEU A 42 7.42 -3.96 27.70
CA LEU A 42 7.15 -4.27 26.29
C LEU A 42 8.19 -3.59 25.38
N THR A 43 8.60 -4.30 24.34
CA THR A 43 9.35 -3.69 23.24
C THR A 43 8.41 -3.03 22.23
N MET A 44 8.96 -2.20 21.34
CA MET A 44 8.19 -1.62 20.23
C MET A 44 7.60 -2.69 19.29
N ALA A 45 8.27 -3.83 19.12
CA ALA A 45 7.75 -4.95 18.34
C ALA A 45 6.55 -5.61 19.04
N ASP A 46 6.63 -5.77 20.36
CA ASP A 46 5.53 -6.32 21.17
C ASP A 46 4.32 -5.38 21.17
N PHE A 47 4.55 -4.06 21.25
CA PHE A 47 3.50 -3.05 21.10
C PHE A 47 2.73 -3.26 19.79
N SER A 48 3.44 -3.32 18.65
CA SER A 48 2.80 -3.48 17.34
C SER A 48 2.04 -4.79 17.23
N LYS A 49 2.62 -5.88 17.75
CA LYS A 49 1.99 -7.20 17.73
C LYS A 49 0.72 -7.23 18.58
N ASN A 50 0.79 -6.73 19.81
CA ASN A 50 -0.35 -6.69 20.74
C ASN A 50 -1.50 -5.83 20.19
N LEU A 51 -1.17 -4.68 19.60
CA LEU A 51 -2.15 -3.83 18.94
C LEU A 51 -2.85 -4.54 17.77
N GLN A 52 -2.08 -5.22 16.91
CA GLN A 52 -2.63 -5.99 15.80
C GLN A 52 -3.53 -7.14 16.30
N GLU A 53 -3.09 -7.90 17.30
CA GLU A 53 -3.91 -8.97 17.90
C GLU A 53 -5.21 -8.43 18.50
N TYR A 54 -5.16 -7.27 19.16
CA TYR A 54 -6.34 -6.63 19.70
C TYR A 54 -7.32 -6.23 18.58
N MET A 55 -6.81 -5.67 17.49
CA MET A 55 -7.63 -5.33 16.33
C MET A 55 -8.32 -6.56 15.73
N GLU A 56 -7.59 -7.66 15.55
CA GLU A 56 -8.13 -8.91 15.03
C GLU A 56 -9.20 -9.49 15.97
N LYS A 57 -8.91 -9.62 17.28
CA LYS A 57 -9.84 -10.14 18.29
C LYS A 57 -11.13 -9.33 18.39
N ASN A 58 -11.05 -8.02 18.15
CA ASN A 58 -12.19 -7.10 18.26
C ASN A 58 -12.84 -6.75 16.91
N ASN A 59 -12.46 -7.43 15.81
CA ASN A 59 -12.98 -7.17 14.46
C ASN A 59 -12.82 -5.71 14.02
N ILE A 60 -11.68 -5.10 14.34
CA ILE A 60 -11.33 -3.73 13.99
C ILE A 60 -10.53 -3.78 12.69
N SER A 61 -11.16 -3.31 11.60
CA SER A 61 -10.51 -3.16 10.31
C SER A 61 -9.41 -2.10 10.35
N GLN A 62 -8.47 -2.14 9.41
CA GLN A 62 -7.44 -1.11 9.30
C GLN A 62 -8.06 0.26 9.04
N GLU A 63 -9.14 0.28 8.24
CA GLU A 63 -9.93 1.49 8.01
C GLU A 63 -10.54 2.04 9.30
N LYS A 64 -11.13 1.17 10.13
CA LYS A 64 -11.71 1.58 11.40
C LYS A 64 -10.65 2.08 12.38
N MET A 65 -9.49 1.42 12.44
CA MET A 65 -8.37 1.85 13.26
C MET A 65 -7.84 3.23 12.84
N PHE A 66 -7.69 3.46 11.54
CA PHE A 66 -7.29 4.77 11.01
C PHE A 66 -8.29 5.87 11.39
N ASN A 67 -9.59 5.59 11.32
CA ASN A 67 -10.62 6.53 11.74
C ASN A 67 -10.55 6.82 13.24
N ILE A 68 -10.23 5.81 14.07
CA ILE A 68 -10.05 5.98 15.51
C ILE A 68 -8.80 6.82 15.81
N GLN A 69 -7.66 6.54 15.17
CA GLN A 69 -6.44 7.35 15.31
C GLN A 69 -6.70 8.83 14.98
N LYS A 70 -7.46 9.10 13.91
CA LYS A 70 -7.86 10.47 13.53
C LYS A 70 -8.69 11.16 14.62
N GLU A 71 -9.66 10.48 15.19
CA GLU A 71 -10.49 11.04 16.28
C GLU A 71 -9.67 11.26 17.56
N LEU A 72 -8.72 10.37 17.88
CA LEU A 72 -7.78 10.55 18.99
C LEU A 72 -6.91 11.78 18.77
N MET A 73 -6.29 11.93 17.60
CA MET A 73 -5.44 13.09 17.30
C MET A 73 -6.21 14.40 17.44
N LYS A 74 -7.44 14.47 16.94
CA LYS A 74 -8.33 15.63 17.17
C LYS A 74 -8.61 15.87 18.66
N ARG A 75 -8.93 14.81 19.42
CA ARG A 75 -9.22 14.90 20.86
C ARG A 75 -8.03 15.44 21.66
N TYR A 76 -6.80 15.12 21.24
CA TYR A 76 -5.57 15.61 21.85
C TYR A 76 -5.05 16.93 21.28
N GLY A 77 -5.82 17.59 20.41
CA GLY A 77 -5.42 18.87 19.81
C GLY A 77 -4.20 18.77 18.88
N ILE A 78 -3.90 17.56 18.40
CA ILE A 78 -2.82 17.30 17.47
C ILE A 78 -3.35 17.58 16.06
N ASP A 79 -2.93 18.72 15.51
CA ASP A 79 -3.16 19.04 14.10
C ASP A 79 -2.11 18.30 13.24
N MET A 80 -2.60 17.49 12.30
CA MET A 80 -1.74 16.73 11.40
C MET A 80 -0.88 17.65 10.52
N ASP A 81 -1.39 18.85 10.22
CA ASP A 81 -0.66 19.86 9.45
C ASP A 81 0.56 20.38 10.22
N ASP A 82 0.51 20.38 11.55
CA ASP A 82 1.62 20.82 12.40
C ASP A 82 2.66 19.71 12.62
N ILE A 83 2.25 18.44 12.66
CA ILE A 83 3.18 17.30 12.66
C ILE A 83 4.00 17.28 11.37
N GLU A 84 3.35 17.46 10.21
CA GLU A 84 4.05 17.44 8.92
C GLU A 84 5.10 18.55 8.83
N LYS A 85 4.76 19.76 9.31
CA LYS A 85 5.71 20.89 9.36
C LYS A 85 6.89 20.63 10.28
N GLN A 86 6.66 20.05 11.46
CA GLN A 86 7.72 19.74 12.43
C GLN A 86 8.62 18.60 11.95
N MET A 87 8.07 17.58 11.28
CA MET A 87 8.89 16.50 10.71
C MET A 87 9.75 16.98 9.54
N LYS A 88 9.19 17.84 8.68
CA LYS A 88 9.96 18.51 7.61
C LYS A 88 11.07 19.38 8.16
N SER A 89 10.84 20.12 9.25
CA SER A 89 11.88 20.94 9.87
C SER A 89 13.00 20.12 10.52
N MET A 90 12.73 18.85 10.85
CA MET A 90 13.72 17.88 11.33
C MET A 90 14.43 17.09 10.21
N GLY A 91 14.17 17.41 8.93
CA GLY A 91 14.81 16.75 7.78
C GLY A 91 14.25 15.37 7.45
N PHE A 92 13.14 14.96 8.08
CA PHE A 92 12.41 13.77 7.71
C PHE A 92 11.44 14.08 6.58
N ASP A 93 11.75 13.55 5.41
CA ASP A 93 10.83 13.54 4.30
C ASP A 93 9.94 12.30 4.42
N MET A 94 8.66 12.49 4.73
CA MET A 94 7.68 11.40 4.81
C MET A 94 6.97 11.27 3.46
N PRO A 95 7.47 10.49 2.48
CA PRO A 95 6.81 10.30 1.19
C PRO A 95 5.41 9.70 1.31
N LEU A 96 5.11 8.99 2.42
CA LEU A 96 3.77 8.49 2.76
C LEU A 96 2.76 9.59 3.10
N MET A 97 3.21 10.79 3.47
CA MET A 97 2.35 11.97 3.74
C MET A 97 2.57 13.13 2.78
N LYS A 98 3.63 13.12 1.96
CA LYS A 98 3.91 14.17 0.96
C LYS A 98 2.95 14.22 -0.22
N GLN A 99 2.14 13.18 -0.42
CA GLN A 99 0.99 13.32 -1.29
C GLN A 99 -0.12 13.93 -0.44
N ASN A 100 -0.75 15.00 -0.93
CA ASN A 100 -2.14 15.35 -0.66
C ASN A 100 -3.03 14.11 -0.87
N THR A 101 -2.90 13.13 -0.01
CA THR A 101 -3.66 11.91 -0.08
C THR A 101 -4.90 12.28 0.69
N ASP A 102 -5.84 12.85 -0.06
CA ASP A 102 -7.23 12.97 0.35
C ASP A 102 -7.55 11.79 1.27
N TYR A 103 -8.03 12.07 2.48
CA TYR A 103 -8.38 11.05 3.46
C TYR A 103 -9.19 9.93 2.82
N GLU A 104 -10.07 10.26 1.87
CA GLU A 104 -10.81 9.26 1.10
C GLU A 104 -9.93 8.35 0.24
N THR A 105 -8.84 8.85 -0.34
CA THR A 105 -7.88 8.06 -1.11
C THR A 105 -7.12 7.07 -0.22
N MET A 106 -6.64 7.50 0.96
CA MET A 106 -6.01 6.58 1.91
C MET A 106 -6.99 5.53 2.42
N ARG A 107 -8.20 5.98 2.81
CA ARG A 107 -9.30 5.11 3.26
C ARG A 107 -9.61 4.05 2.22
N LYS A 108 -9.87 4.44 0.97
CA LYS A 108 -10.15 3.53 -0.16
C LYS A 108 -9.00 2.55 -0.41
N THR A 109 -7.75 3.00 -0.30
CA THR A 109 -6.56 2.14 -0.48
C THR A 109 -6.51 1.05 0.59
N LEU A 110 -6.69 1.42 1.87
CA LEU A 110 -6.73 0.47 2.98
C LEU A 110 -7.90 -0.51 2.84
N SER A 111 -9.11 -0.02 2.52
CA SER A 111 -10.28 -0.88 2.30
C SER A 111 -10.04 -1.88 1.16
N PHE A 112 -9.40 -1.45 0.07
CA PHE A 112 -9.08 -2.33 -1.06
C PHE A 112 -8.06 -3.39 -0.66
N GLN A 113 -6.97 -3.00 0.00
CA GLN A 113 -5.94 -3.93 0.46
C GLN A 113 -6.51 -4.96 1.43
N GLU A 114 -7.37 -4.54 2.37
CA GLU A 114 -8.00 -5.44 3.32
C GLU A 114 -8.95 -6.44 2.64
N LYS A 115 -9.76 -5.97 1.67
CA LYS A 115 -10.68 -6.81 0.90
C LYS A 115 -9.97 -7.93 0.13
N TYR A 116 -8.75 -7.68 -0.34
CA TYR A 116 -7.98 -8.62 -1.15
C TYR A 116 -6.68 -9.08 -0.47
N LYS A 117 -6.56 -8.95 0.85
CA LYS A 117 -5.33 -9.21 1.60
C LYS A 117 -4.73 -10.60 1.35
N ASP A 118 -5.59 -11.60 1.16
CA ASP A 118 -5.17 -13.00 0.93
C ASP A 118 -4.89 -13.30 -0.56
N LYS A 119 -5.10 -12.33 -1.45
CA LYS A 119 -4.95 -12.46 -2.91
C LYS A 119 -3.94 -11.49 -3.51
N ILE A 120 -3.58 -10.43 -2.79
CA ILE A 120 -2.58 -9.46 -3.22
C ILE A 120 -1.19 -10.02 -2.92
N ASN A 121 -0.38 -10.14 -3.97
CA ASN A 121 1.06 -10.36 -3.84
C ASN A 121 1.79 -9.15 -4.39
N SER A 122 2.68 -8.57 -3.59
CA SER A 122 3.55 -7.47 -4.01
C SER A 122 4.85 -8.05 -4.52
N VAL A 123 5.20 -7.69 -5.75
CA VAL A 123 6.48 -8.05 -6.38
C VAL A 123 7.16 -6.78 -6.89
N LEU A 124 8.45 -6.65 -6.62
CA LEU A 124 9.24 -5.58 -7.21
C LEU A 124 9.51 -5.93 -8.67
N VAL A 125 9.21 -5.00 -9.57
CA VAL A 125 9.42 -5.16 -11.00
C VAL A 125 10.20 -3.97 -11.53
N THR A 126 11.29 -4.22 -12.24
CA THR A 126 12.02 -3.17 -12.97
C THR A 126 11.50 -3.09 -14.39
N LYS A 127 11.13 -1.89 -14.84
CA LYS A 127 10.63 -1.65 -16.20
C LYS A 127 11.70 -0.99 -17.07
N TYR A 128 11.95 -1.56 -18.25
CA TYR A 128 12.71 -0.94 -19.35
C TYR A 128 11.82 -0.82 -20.59
N SER A 129 12.23 0.00 -21.55
CA SER A 129 11.58 0.09 -22.86
C SER A 129 12.65 0.15 -23.94
N ILE A 130 12.61 -0.78 -24.89
CA ILE A 130 13.55 -0.89 -26.02
C ILE A 130 12.73 -1.16 -27.28
N ASN A 131 12.91 -0.37 -28.33
CA ASN A 131 12.28 -0.58 -29.65
C ASN A 131 10.77 -0.88 -29.59
N ASN A 132 10.01 -0.10 -28.80
CA ASN A 132 8.57 -0.27 -28.56
C ASN A 132 8.16 -1.60 -27.87
N VAL A 133 9.12 -2.24 -27.20
CA VAL A 133 8.91 -3.38 -26.31
C VAL A 133 9.13 -2.91 -24.88
N ASP A 134 8.07 -2.98 -24.07
CA ASP A 134 8.17 -2.83 -22.63
C ASP A 134 8.68 -4.13 -22.02
N ILE A 135 9.73 -4.03 -21.22
CA ILE A 135 10.40 -5.16 -20.57
C ILE A 135 10.19 -5.03 -19.07
N TYR A 136 9.61 -6.05 -18.46
CA TYR A 136 9.35 -6.12 -17.02
C TYR A 136 10.17 -7.25 -16.42
N ILE A 137 11.02 -6.93 -15.46
CA ILE A 137 11.95 -7.87 -14.84
C ILE A 137 11.57 -8.10 -13.38
N ASN A 138 11.40 -9.37 -13.02
CA ASN A 138 11.26 -9.87 -11.66
C ASN A 138 12.19 -11.08 -11.50
N ASP A 139 13.39 -10.85 -10.95
CA ASP A 139 14.45 -11.85 -10.85
C ASP A 139 14.73 -12.55 -12.19
N ASP A 140 14.62 -13.88 -12.25
CA ASP A 140 14.84 -14.69 -13.46
C ASP A 140 13.68 -14.63 -14.46
N LYS A 141 12.57 -13.96 -14.12
CA LYS A 141 11.37 -13.85 -14.97
C LYS A 141 11.35 -12.50 -15.67
N ILE A 142 11.24 -12.56 -17.00
CA ILE A 142 11.18 -11.38 -17.86
C ILE A 142 9.89 -11.44 -18.66
N LEU A 143 9.09 -10.37 -18.62
CA LEU A 143 7.93 -10.19 -19.48
C LEU A 143 8.24 -9.13 -20.53
N LEU A 144 8.19 -9.52 -21.79
CA LEU A 144 8.27 -8.66 -22.96
C LEU A 144 6.85 -8.35 -23.44
N LYS A 145 6.53 -7.06 -23.56
CA LYS A 145 5.17 -6.59 -23.86
C LYS A 145 5.21 -5.56 -24.99
N SER A 146 4.46 -5.79 -26.05
CA SER A 146 4.32 -4.83 -27.15
C SER A 146 2.92 -4.86 -27.76
N SER A 147 2.50 -3.74 -28.32
CA SER A 147 1.31 -3.67 -29.18
C SER A 147 1.55 -4.31 -30.55
N GLY A 148 2.82 -4.43 -30.97
CA GLY A 148 3.23 -5.12 -32.20
C GLY A 148 3.75 -6.53 -31.95
N LYS A 149 4.36 -7.11 -33.00
CA LYS A 149 5.18 -8.32 -32.87
C LYS A 149 6.54 -7.99 -32.26
N ILE A 150 7.07 -8.92 -31.48
CA ILE A 150 8.36 -8.81 -30.81
C ILE A 150 9.34 -9.73 -31.56
N ASP A 151 10.38 -9.13 -32.15
CA ASP A 151 11.48 -9.90 -32.72
C ASP A 151 12.59 -10.09 -31.68
N ILE A 152 12.75 -11.30 -31.16
CA ILE A 152 13.82 -11.64 -30.19
C ILE A 152 15.21 -11.53 -30.83
N LYS A 153 15.30 -11.57 -32.17
CA LYS A 153 16.56 -11.41 -32.90
C LYS A 153 16.94 -9.95 -33.12
N ASP A 154 16.07 -9.02 -32.72
CA ASP A 154 16.40 -7.60 -32.69
C ASP A 154 17.69 -7.40 -31.89
N LEU A 155 18.61 -6.61 -32.45
CA LEU A 155 19.97 -6.50 -31.93
C LEU A 155 19.95 -5.94 -30.49
N ASP A 156 19.21 -4.87 -30.26
CA ASP A 156 19.16 -4.17 -28.98
C ASP A 156 18.47 -5.01 -27.91
N LEU A 157 17.34 -5.66 -28.27
CA LEU A 157 16.64 -6.55 -27.36
C LEU A 157 17.49 -7.78 -26.99
N ASN A 158 18.18 -8.37 -27.98
CA ASN A 158 19.03 -9.53 -27.74
C ASN A 158 20.26 -9.17 -26.88
N GLU A 159 20.91 -8.04 -27.17
CA GLU A 159 22.02 -7.54 -26.36
C GLU A 159 21.60 -7.27 -24.92
N PHE A 160 20.42 -6.66 -24.73
CA PHE A 160 19.85 -6.45 -23.40
C PHE A 160 19.65 -7.75 -22.63
N LEU A 161 18.99 -8.75 -23.25
CA LEU A 161 18.71 -10.04 -22.61
C LEU A 161 20.01 -10.80 -22.27
N CYS A 162 21.01 -10.74 -23.16
CA CYS A 162 22.32 -11.35 -22.92
C CYS A 162 23.05 -10.67 -21.75
N SER A 163 23.04 -9.33 -21.73
CA SER A 163 23.66 -8.56 -20.66
C SER A 163 23.01 -8.85 -19.32
N TYR A 164 21.68 -8.89 -19.27
CA TYR A 164 20.96 -9.22 -18.05
C TYR A 164 21.22 -10.65 -17.58
N LYS A 165 21.29 -11.61 -18.51
CA LYS A 165 21.67 -13.00 -18.19
C LYS A 165 23.05 -13.09 -17.54
N ASN A 166 24.01 -12.27 -17.97
CA ASN A 166 25.34 -12.22 -17.35
C ASN A 166 25.27 -11.70 -15.91
N VAL A 167 24.44 -10.67 -15.64
CA VAL A 167 24.19 -10.17 -14.28
C VAL A 167 23.57 -11.27 -13.40
N MET A 168 22.74 -12.14 -13.98
CA MET A 168 22.14 -13.29 -13.30
C MET A 168 23.06 -14.53 -13.27
N GLU A 169 24.38 -14.36 -13.39
CA GLU A 169 25.38 -15.44 -13.32
C GLU A 169 25.11 -16.57 -14.33
N ASN A 170 24.66 -16.22 -15.53
CA ASN A 170 24.31 -17.17 -16.59
C ASN A 170 23.16 -18.15 -16.26
N LYS A 171 22.33 -17.84 -15.25
CA LYS A 171 21.11 -18.59 -14.97
C LYS A 171 20.16 -18.57 -16.17
N LYS A 172 19.30 -19.59 -16.27
CA LYS A 172 18.25 -19.63 -17.30
C LYS A 172 17.20 -18.57 -16.98
N LEU A 173 17.00 -17.63 -17.89
CA LEU A 173 15.93 -16.66 -17.81
C LEU A 173 14.63 -17.26 -18.34
N LYS A 174 13.52 -16.99 -17.66
CA LYS A 174 12.18 -17.37 -18.10
C LYS A 174 11.53 -16.17 -18.77
N ILE A 175 11.51 -16.19 -20.10
CA ILE A 175 11.00 -15.10 -20.93
C ILE A 175 9.54 -15.38 -21.30
N TYR A 176 8.66 -14.44 -20.97
CA TYR A 176 7.25 -14.40 -21.34
C TYR A 176 7.06 -13.33 -22.40
N ILE A 177 6.32 -13.64 -23.47
CA ILE A 177 6.12 -12.72 -24.59
C ILE A 177 4.63 -12.45 -24.74
N SER A 178 4.28 -11.15 -24.73
CA SER A 178 2.91 -10.66 -24.90
C SER A 178 2.89 -9.66 -26.06
N GLU A 179 2.46 -10.14 -27.22
CA GLU A 179 2.30 -9.35 -28.44
C GLU A 179 0.84 -8.91 -28.64
N ASN A 180 0.60 -7.96 -29.54
CA ASN A 180 -0.73 -7.49 -29.92
C ASN A 180 -1.56 -6.96 -28.74
N VAL A 181 -0.87 -6.37 -27.75
CA VAL A 181 -1.53 -5.80 -26.58
C VAL A 181 -2.43 -4.64 -26.98
N ARG A 182 -3.65 -4.64 -26.43
CA ARG A 182 -4.61 -3.54 -26.53
C ARG A 182 -4.72 -2.84 -25.18
N THR A 183 -4.84 -1.52 -25.22
CA THR A 183 -5.04 -0.68 -24.04
C THR A 183 -6.49 -0.21 -23.99
N PHE A 184 -7.10 -0.24 -22.82
CA PHE A 184 -8.42 0.30 -22.55
C PHE A 184 -8.35 1.14 -21.27
N GLU A 185 -8.94 2.32 -21.29
CA GLU A 185 -9.05 3.21 -20.14
C GLU A 185 -10.43 3.01 -19.50
N TYR A 186 -10.47 2.70 -18.19
CA TYR A 186 -11.68 2.45 -17.39
C TYR A 186 -11.80 3.46 -16.27
#